data_AF-A0A168QEY4-F1
#
_entry.id   AF-A0A168QEY4-F1
#
_cell.length_a   1.000
_cell.length_b   1.000
_cell.length_c   1.000
_cell.angle_alpha   90.00
_cell.angle_beta   90.00
_cell.angle_gamma   90.00
#
_symmetry.space_group_name_H-M   'P 1'
#
loop_
_entity.id
_entity.type
_entity.pdbx_description
1 polymer ?
#
loop_
_entity_poly.entity_id
_entity_poly.type
_entity_poly.pdbx_seq_one_letter_code
_entity_poly.pdbx_strand_id
1 'polypeptide(L)' 'MSLIIKARNIRLDYAGRDVLDIDELEIHSYDRIGLVGDNGAGKSSLLKVLNGV' A
#
# COMPACT_ATOMS: atom_id res chain seq x y z
N MET A 1 -17.11 5.45 11.70
CA MET A 1 -16.03 5.01 10.80
C MET A 1 -16.55 3.90 9.92
N SER A 2 -16.56 4.09 8.60
CA SER A 2 -16.90 3.06 7.61
C SER A 2 -15.61 2.59 6.93
N LEU A 3 -15.43 1.29 6.74
CA LEU A 3 -14.32 0.75 5.96
C LEU A 3 -14.49 1.16 4.49
N ILE A 4 -13.45 1.76 3.89
CA ILE A 4 -13.43 2.22 2.49
C ILE A 4 -12.55 1.32 1.63
N ILE A 5 -11.35 1.00 2.11
CA ILE A 5 -10.42 0.09 1.43
C ILE A 5 -10.03 -1.00 2.40
N LYS A 6 -10.10 -2.25 1.92
CA LYS A 6 -9.51 -3.41 2.57
C LYS A 6 -8.69 -4.17 1.53
N ALA A 7 -7.40 -4.27 1.78
CA ALA A 7 -6.47 -4.98 0.92
C ALA A 7 -5.70 -6.00 1.77
N ARG A 8 -5.56 -7.22 1.26
CA ARG A 8 -4.84 -8.31 1.92
C ARG A 8 -3.78 -8.84 0.98
N ASN A 9 -2.67 -9.31 1.55
CA ASN A 9 -1.55 -9.92 0.82
C ASN A 9 -1.07 -9.04 -0.34
N ILE A 10 -0.83 -7.75 -0.07
CA ILE A 10 -0.31 -6.82 -1.08
C ILE A 10 1.17 -7.15 -1.28
N ARG A 11 1.47 -7.80 -2.41
CA ARG A 11 2.82 -8.10 -2.82
C ARG A 11 3.15 -7.44 -4.14
N LEU A 12 4.34 -6.89 -4.22
CA LEU A 12 4.88 -6.34 -5.45
C LEU A 12 6.38 -6.57 -5.46
N ASP A 13 6.86 -7.22 -6.51
CA ASP A 13 8.28 -7.36 -6.80
C ASP A 13 8.62 -6.63 -8.10
N TYR A 14 9.88 -6.19 -8.19
CA TYR A 14 10.47 -5.78 -9.45
C TYR A 14 11.75 -6.58 -9.67
N ALA A 15 11.76 -7.40 -10.72
CA ALA A 15 12.89 -8.24 -11.09
C ALA A 15 13.39 -9.12 -9.93
N GLY A 16 12.46 -9.69 -9.15
CA GLY A 16 12.78 -10.56 -8.02
C GLY A 16 13.23 -9.84 -6.75
N ARG A 17 13.17 -8.50 -6.72
CA ARG A 17 13.30 -7.72 -5.47
C ARG A 17 11.92 -7.36 -4.95
N ASP A 18 11.61 -7.82 -3.74
CA ASP A 18 10.39 -7.42 -3.04
C ASP A 18 10.41 -5.92 -2.73
N VAL A 19 9.34 -5.24 -3.16
CA VAL A 19 9.12 -3.79 -2.99
C VAL A 19 8.01 -3.53 -2.00
N LEU A 20 6.97 -4.37 -2.02
CA LEU A 20 5.88 -4.39 -1.05
C LEU A 20 5.66 -5.82 -0.57
N ASP A 21 5.55 -6.00 0.74
CA ASP A 21 5.04 -7.21 1.38
C ASP A 21 4.22 -6.76 2.59
N ILE A 22 2.92 -6.60 2.39
CA ILE A 22 1.97 -6.09 3.39
C ILE A 22 0.84 -7.10 3.54
N ASP A 23 0.73 -7.69 4.74
CA ASP A 23 -0.29 -8.70 5.03
C ASP A 23 -1.71 -8.15 4.94
N GLU A 24 -1.95 -6.97 5.52
CA GLU A 24 -3.26 -6.33 5.53
C GLU A 24 -3.16 -4.81 5.64
N LEU A 25 -4.03 -4.11 4.91
CA LEU A 25 -4.24 -2.68 4.99
C LEU A 25 -5.74 -2.40 5.01
N GLU A 26 -6.18 -1.66 6.03
CA GLU A 26 -7.54 -1.14 6.14
C GLU A 26 -7.49 0.39 6.20
N ILE A 27 -8.35 1.04 5.41
CA ILE A 27 -8.51 2.49 5.39
C ILE A 27 -9.99 2.79 5.65
N HIS A 28 -10.26 3.59 6.66
CA HIS A 28 -11.60 3.97 7.06
C HIS A 28 -11.92 5.40 6.61
N SER A 29 -13.21 5.73 6.60
CA SER A 29 -13.66 7.09 6.35
C SER A 29 -13.08 8.05 7.39
N TYR A 30 -12.65 9.22 6.90
CA TYR A 30 -12.01 10.30 7.66
C TYR A 30 -10.56 10.06 8.12
N ASP A 31 -9.96 8.92 7.77
CA ASP A 31 -8.54 8.70 8.05
C ASP A 31 -7.67 9.73 7.31
N ARG A 32 -6.63 10.22 7.99
CA ARG A 32 -5.57 11.04 7.41
C ARG A 32 -4.25 10.30 7.56
N ILE A 33 -3.90 9.53 6.53
CA ILE A 33 -2.76 8.61 6.55
C ILE A 33 -1.55 9.28 5.88
N GLY A 34 -0.43 9.34 6.59
CA GLY A 34 0.86 9.71 6.02
C GLY A 34 1.65 8.46 5.65
N LEU A 35 2.09 8.37 4.39
CA LEU A 35 2.96 7.29 3.93
C LEU A 35 4.43 7.73 4.01
N VAL A 36 5.19 7.14 4.92
CA VAL A 36 6.58 7.53 5.23
C VAL A 36 7.56 6.38 4.93
N GLY A 37 8.83 6.72 4.70
CA GLY A 37 9.89 5.77 4.39
C GLY A 37 10.89 6.36 3.39
N ASP A 38 12.02 5.68 3.20
CA ASP A 38 13.10 6.14 2.32
C ASP A 38 12.72 6.12 0.83
N ASN A 39 13.54 6.77 0.00
CA ASN A 39 13.40 6.70 -1.45
C ASN A 39 13.58 5.25 -1.93
N GLY A 40 12.61 4.76 -2.71
CA GLY A 40 12.58 3.37 -3.16
C GLY A 40 11.88 2.38 -2.20
N ALA A 41 11.40 2.82 -1.03
CA ALA A 41 10.67 1.96 -0.08
C ALA A 41 9.23 1.55 -0.53
N GLY A 42 8.89 1.69 -1.82
CA GLY A 42 7.59 1.25 -2.34
C GLY A 42 6.41 2.23 -2.13
N LYS A 43 6.64 3.44 -1.61
CA LYS A 43 5.55 4.40 -1.32
C LYS A 43 4.63 4.70 -2.52
N SER A 44 5.22 5.16 -3.62
CA SER A 44 4.46 5.43 -4.86
C SER A 44 3.90 4.14 -5.46
N SER A 45 4.58 3.01 -5.26
CA SER A 45 4.11 1.71 -5.72
C SER A 45 2.86 1.27 -4.97
N LEU A 46 2.79 1.47 -3.65
CA LEU A 46 1.58 1.18 -2.86
C LEU A 46 0.39 1.98 -3.36
N LEU A 47 0.58 3.28 -3.62
CA LEU A 47 -0.49 4.13 -4.17
C LEU A 47 -0.96 3.67 -5.56
N LYS A 48 -0.03 3.21 -6.42
CA LYS A 48 -0.39 2.66 -7.74
C LYS A 48 -1.19 1.37 -7.62
N VAL A 49 -0.73 0.43 -6.78
CA VAL A 49 -1.41 -0.84 -6.53
C VAL A 49 -2.82 -0.61 -5.98
N LEU A 50 -2.99 0.29 -5.00
CA LEU A 50 -4.31 0.62 -4.46
C LEU A 50 -5.24 1.30 -5.48
N ASN A 51 -4.68 2.01 -6.46
CA ASN A 51 -5.42 2.62 -7.56
C ASN A 51 -5.64 1.67 -8.76
N GLY A 52 -5.08 0.46 -8.74
CA GLY A 52 -5.18 -0.52 -9.83
C GLY A 52 -4.34 -0.20 -11.06
N VAL A 53 -3.17 0.45 -10.90
CA VAL A 53 -2.24 0.85 -11.97
C VAL A 53 -0.90 0.13 -11.86
#